data_AF-A0A9P9YJC6-F1
#
_entry.id   AF-A0A9P9YJC6-F1
#
_cell.length_a   1.000
_cell.length_b   1.000
_cell.length_c   1.000
_cell.angle_alpha   90.00
_cell.angle_beta   90.00
_cell.angle_gamma   90.00
#
_symmetry.space_group_name_H-M   'P 1'
#
loop_
_entity.id
_entity.type
_entity.pdbx_description
1 polymer ?
#
loop_
_entity_poly.entity_id
_entity_poly.type
_entity_poly.pdbx_seq_one_letter_code
_entity_poly.pdbx_strand_id
1 'polypeptide(L)'
;MDYASVVISFVLSVLFYNIRQVKLTLSESANLVTREFLIFWEKARIPTRALPNCVKKLIDLYQAWRELQKNCKSHFQGPRKEF
;
A
#
# COMPACT_ATOMS: atom_id res chain seq x y z
N MET A 1 -10.58 -1.38 -19.66
CA MET A 1 -10.19 -1.48 -18.24
C MET A 1 -8.80 -2.04 -18.20
N ASP A 2 -7.82 -1.23 -17.79
CA ASP A 2 -6.43 -1.66 -17.75
C ASP A 2 -6.24 -2.69 -16.63
N TYR A 3 -5.81 -3.89 -16.99
CA TYR A 3 -5.52 -5.00 -16.06
C TYR A 3 -4.59 -4.57 -14.91
N ALA A 4 -3.65 -3.67 -15.21
CA ALA A 4 -2.76 -3.08 -14.22
C ALA A 4 -3.51 -2.31 -13.11
N SER A 5 -4.59 -1.60 -13.44
CA SER A 5 -5.37 -0.82 -12.47
C SER A 5 -6.09 -1.73 -11.48
N VAL A 6 -6.72 -2.80 -11.96
CA VAL A 6 -7.43 -3.79 -11.12
C VAL A 6 -6.49 -4.46 -10.12
N VAL A 7 -5.29 -4.81 -10.59
CA VAL A 7 -4.25 -5.43 -9.80
C VAL A 7 -3.74 -4.50 -8.69
N ILE A 8 -3.49 -3.22 -9.02
CA ILE A 8 -3.03 -2.24 -8.03
C ILE A 8 -4.09 -2.02 -6.94
N SER A 9 -5.37 -1.91 -7.33
CA SER A 9 -6.47 -1.77 -6.37
C SER A 9 -6.60 -2.97 -5.43
N PHE A 10 -6.43 -4.19 -5.96
CA PHE A 10 -6.46 -5.42 -5.16
C PHE A 10 -5.31 -5.46 -4.14
N VAL A 11 -4.07 -5.23 -4.60
CA VAL A 11 -2.87 -5.22 -3.75
C VAL A 11 -3.01 -4.24 -2.58
N LEU A 12 -3.51 -3.03 -2.85
CA LEU A 12 -3.74 -2.03 -1.79
C LEU A 12 -4.85 -2.45 -0.84
N SER A 13 -5.94 -3.02 -1.34
CA SER A 13 -7.07 -3.46 -0.52
C SER A 13 -6.66 -4.55 0.47
N VAL A 14 -5.92 -5.56 0.01
CA VAL A 14 -5.40 -6.64 0.87
C VAL A 14 -4.40 -6.09 1.89
N LEU A 15 -3.52 -5.17 1.48
CA LEU A 15 -2.58 -4.52 2.41
C LEU A 15 -3.32 -3.76 3.52
N PHE A 16 -4.33 -2.96 3.18
CA PHE A 16 -5.12 -2.23 4.18
C PHE A 16 -5.93 -3.14 5.08
N TYR A 17 -6.49 -4.23 4.54
CA TYR A 17 -7.19 -5.24 5.33
C TYR A 17 -6.27 -5.89 6.36
N ASN A 18 -5.09 -6.33 5.93
CA ASN A 18 -4.10 -6.96 6.81
C ASN A 18 -3.65 -6.03 7.94
N ILE A 19 -3.43 -4.75 7.64
CA ILE A 19 -3.02 -3.76 8.65
C ILE A 19 -4.16 -3.38 9.60
N ARG A 20 -5.40 -3.21 9.09
CA ARG A 20 -6.52 -2.68 9.89
C ARG A 20 -7.32 -3.74 10.62
N GLN A 21 -7.56 -4.90 9.99
CA GLN A 21 -8.41 -5.96 10.51
C GLN A 21 -7.58 -7.08 11.16
N VAL A 22 -6.54 -7.55 10.45
CA VAL A 22 -5.70 -8.66 10.92
C VAL A 22 -4.61 -8.18 11.90
N LYS A 23 -4.33 -6.87 11.94
CA LYS A 23 -3.32 -6.22 12.79
C LYS A 23 -1.89 -6.74 12.56
N LEU A 24 -1.60 -7.21 11.35
CA LEU A 24 -0.24 -7.57 10.95
C LEU A 24 0.63 -6.33 10.84
N THR A 25 1.94 -6.49 11.05
CA THR A 25 2.88 -5.41 10.82
C THR A 25 2.92 -5.03 9.34
N LEU A 26 3.36 -3.81 9.02
CA LEU A 26 3.49 -3.35 7.63
C LEU A 26 4.41 -4.28 6.82
N SER A 27 5.53 -4.74 7.41
CA SER A 27 6.47 -5.64 6.74
C SER A 27 5.87 -7.03 6.49
N GLU A 28 5.16 -7.61 7.45
CA GLU A 28 4.48 -8.91 7.27
C GLU A 28 3.38 -8.81 6.21
N SER A 29 2.55 -7.77 6.31
CA SER A 29 1.47 -7.51 5.35
C SER A 29 2.03 -7.31 3.94
N ALA A 30 3.11 -6.53 3.78
CA ALA A 30 3.73 -6.27 2.50
C ALA A 30 4.38 -7.53 1.89
N ASN A 31 5.03 -8.37 2.72
CA ASN A 31 5.56 -9.65 2.27
C ASN A 31 4.46 -10.58 1.77
N LEU A 32 3.35 -10.69 2.51
CA LEU A 32 2.25 -11.59 2.17
C LEU A 32 1.57 -11.18 0.87
N VAL A 33 1.24 -9.89 0.73
CA VAL A 33 0.65 -9.32 -0.48
C VAL A 33 1.58 -9.46 -1.69
N THR A 34 2.89 -9.23 -1.50
CA THR A 34 3.86 -9.32 -2.60
C THR A 34 4.01 -10.76 -3.10
N ARG A 35 3.95 -11.76 -2.21
CA ARG A 35 4.01 -13.18 -2.60
C ARG A 35 2.80 -13.60 -3.42
N GLU A 36 1.59 -13.24 -3.00
CA GLU A 36 0.38 -13.56 -3.76
C GLU A 36 0.35 -12.85 -5.12
N PHE A 37 0.76 -11.58 -5.14
CA PHE A 37 0.86 -10.79 -6.35
C PHE A 37 1.90 -11.35 -7.33
N LEU A 38 3.05 -11.80 -6.84
CA LEU A 38 4.11 -12.38 -7.66
C LEU A 38 3.61 -13.62 -8.42
N ILE A 39 2.86 -14.50 -7.75
CA ILE A 39 2.27 -15.70 -8.36
C ILE A 39 1.30 -15.31 -9.49
N PHE A 40 0.51 -14.25 -9.29
CA PHE A 40 -0.41 -13.75 -10.30
C PHE A 40 0.32 -13.20 -11.53
N TRP A 41 1.40 -12.45 -11.31
CA TRP A 41 2.24 -11.93 -12.39
C TRP A 41 3.02 -13.01 -13.15
N GLU A 42 3.48 -14.04 -12.45
CA GLU A 42 4.11 -15.21 -13.08
C GLU A 42 3.11 -15.93 -14.00
N LYS A 43 1.86 -16.13 -13.54
CA LYS A 43 0.78 -16.67 -14.38
C LYS A 43 0.45 -15.79 -15.60
N ALA A 44 0.60 -14.48 -15.47
CA ALA A 44 0.42 -13.51 -16.56
C ALA A 44 1.65 -13.37 -17.49
N ARG A 45 2.75 -14.10 -17.21
CA ARG A 45 4.05 -13.99 -17.90
C ARG A 45 4.64 -12.57 -17.87
N ILE A 46 4.33 -11.80 -16.85
CA ILE A 46 4.86 -10.44 -16.67
C ILE A 46 6.19 -10.56 -15.91
N PRO A 47 7.31 -10.08 -16.47
CA PRO A 47 8.59 -10.15 -15.79
C PRO A 47 8.60 -9.21 -14.59
N THR A 48 8.86 -9.78 -13.42
CA THR A 48 8.84 -9.07 -12.15
C THR A 48 10.26 -8.87 -11.64
N ARG A 49 10.55 -7.71 -11.05
CA ARG A 49 11.82 -7.50 -10.32
C ARG A 49 11.84 -8.39 -9.07
N ALA A 50 13.04 -8.63 -8.52
CA ALA A 50 13.21 -9.45 -7.32
C ALA A 50 12.24 -9.03 -6.20
N LEU A 51 11.59 -10.02 -5.57
CA LEU A 51 10.61 -9.85 -4.49
C LEU A 51 10.98 -8.79 -3.42
N PRO A 52 12.21 -8.73 -2.87
CA PRO A 52 12.58 -7.71 -1.89
C PRO A 52 12.43 -6.27 -2.41
N ASN A 53 12.64 -6.03 -3.71
CA ASN A 53 12.48 -4.70 -4.30
C ASN A 53 11.00 -4.30 -4.38
N CYS A 54 10.11 -5.26 -4.66
CA CYS A 54 8.67 -5.04 -4.67
C CYS A 54 8.14 -4.76 -3.26
N VAL A 55 8.58 -5.54 -2.27
CA VAL A 55 8.22 -5.32 -0.85
C VAL A 55 8.67 -3.94 -0.39
N LYS A 56 9.93 -3.57 -0.64
CA LYS A 56 10.45 -2.24 -0.29
C LYS A 56 9.62 -1.13 -0.92
N LYS A 57 9.32 -1.24 -2.22
CA LYS A 57 8.52 -0.23 -2.91
C LYS A 57 7.09 -0.12 -2.36
N LEU A 58 6.48 -1.23 -1.95
CA LEU A 58 5.15 -1.22 -1.34
C LEU A 58 5.15 -0.54 0.04
N ILE A 59 6.20 -0.79 0.84
CA ILE A 59 6.40 -0.13 2.14
C ILE A 59 6.61 1.38 1.94
N ASP A 60 7.49 1.78 1.02
CA ASP A 60 7.78 3.18 0.72
C ASP A 60 6.52 3.93 0.26
N LEU A 61 5.70 3.31 -0.60
CA LEU A 61 4.41 3.87 -1.05
C LEU A 61 3.43 4.04 0.11
N TYR A 62 3.33 3.05 1.00
CA TYR A 62 2.47 3.14 2.18
C TYR A 62 2.92 4.25 3.13
N GLN A 63 4.23 4.40 3.35
CA GLN A 63 4.80 5.47 4.18
C GLN A 63 4.55 6.85 3.56
N ALA A 64 4.79 7.01 2.26
CA ALA A 64 4.49 8.25 1.55
C ALA A 64 3.01 8.63 1.67
N TRP A 65 2.11 7.65 1.51
CA TRP A 65 0.68 7.85 1.73
C TRP A 65 0.35 8.27 3.18
N ARG A 66 0.98 7.67 4.19
CA ARG A 66 0.81 8.04 5.61
C ARG A 66 1.25 9.47 5.89
N GLU A 67 2.39 9.89 5.36
CA GLU A 67 2.88 11.26 5.52
C GLU A 67 1.96 12.26 4.81
N LEU A 68 1.50 11.95 3.60
CA LEU A 68 0.50 12.76 2.90
C LEU A 68 -0.80 12.88 3.72
N GLN A 69 -1.30 11.77 4.27
CA GLN A 69 -2.51 11.77 5.09
C GLN A 69 -2.34 12.64 6.35
N LYS A 70 -1.17 12.61 6.98
CA LYS A 70 -0.84 13.44 8.15
C LYS A 70 -0.81 14.93 7.78
N ASN A 71 -0.17 15.26 6.66
CA ASN A 71 -0.06 16.65 6.18
C ASN A 71 -1.40 17.22 5.69
N CYS A 72 -2.27 16.42 5.06
CA CYS A 72 -3.62 16.86 4.70
C CYS A 72 -4.49 17.18 5.92
N LYS A 73 -4.31 16.48 7.05
CA LYS A 73 -5.02 16.77 8.30
C LYS A 73 -4.54 18.06 8.98
N SER A 74 -3.32 18.51 8.69
CA SER A 74 -2.76 19.76 9.22
C SER A 74 -3.36 21.02 8.57
N HIS A 75 -3.93 20.90 7.36
CA HIS A 75 -4.51 22.04 6.64
C HIS A 75 -5.99 22.31 7.03
N PHE A 76 -6.57 21.51 7.92
CA PHE A 76 -7.83 21.83 8.58
C PHE A 76 -7.55 22.54 9.90
N GLN A 77 -6.95 23.73 9.82
CA GLN A 77 -7.00 24.69 10.93
C GLN A 77 -8.43 25.24 11.00
N GLY A 78 -9.25 24.63 11.85
CA GLY A 78 -10.50 25.27 12.30
C GLY A 78 -10.22 26.66 12.88
N PRO A 79 -11.21 27.56 12.93
CA PRO A 79 -11.00 28.96 13.28
C PRO A 79 -10.30 29.05 14.64
N ARG A 80 -9.16 29.75 14.64
CA ARG A 80 -8.41 30.13 15.84
C ARG A 80 -9.40 30.89 16.72
N LYS A 81 -9.83 30.31 17.84
CA LYS A 81 -10.59 31.05 18.85
C LYS A 81 -9.64 32.08 19.45
N GLU A 82 -9.83 33.31 19.05
CA GLU A 82 -9.23 34.48 19.67
C GLU A 82 -10.02 34.73 20.96
N PHE A 83 -9.35 34.54 22.11
CA PHE A 83 -9.81 34.97 23.42
C PHE A 83 -8.93 36.14 23.87
#